data_AF-A0A7S2NBU7-F1
#
_entry.id   AF-A0A7S2NBU7-F1
#
_cell.length_a   1.000
_cell.length_b   1.000
_cell.length_c   1.000
_cell.angle_alpha   90.00
_cell.angle_beta   90.00
_cell.angle_gamma   90.00
#
_symmetry.space_group_name_H-M   'P 1'
#
loop_
_entity.id
_entity.type
_entity.pdbx_description
1 polymer ?
#
loop_
_entity_poly.entity_id
_entity_poly.type
_entity_poly.pdbx_seq_one_letter_code
_entity_poly.pdbx_strand_id
1 'polypeptide(L)'
;GGFLAPFVFLSLPIDPETTANRGYSFLNFIDPGFAWMFKMSYEGRKMNRFNSNKVVSVVPATLQGFEANYAHYASSRVNRGDPAARPLFLREPKQPLPGAGGKGDGRSEGRGRGRRRQG
;
A
#
# COMPACT_ATOMS: atom_id res chain seq x y z
N GLY A 1 -17.39 -19.49 -8.01
CA GLY A 1 -16.21 -19.28 -7.15
C GLY A 1 -15.30 -18.29 -7.83
N GLY A 2 -15.01 -17.15 -7.20
CA GLY A 2 -14.14 -16.13 -7.79
C GLY A 2 -12.71 -16.64 -7.86
N PHE A 3 -12.09 -16.55 -9.04
CA PHE A 3 -10.66 -16.74 -9.20
C PHE A 3 -9.96 -15.62 -8.41
N LEU A 4 -9.34 -15.96 -7.28
CA LEU A 4 -8.55 -14.98 -6.53
C LEU A 4 -7.39 -14.52 -7.41
N ALA A 5 -7.20 -13.20 -7.52
CA ALA A 5 -6.02 -12.67 -8.18
C ALA A 5 -4.75 -13.26 -7.50
N PRO A 6 -3.71 -13.63 -8.27
CA PRO A 6 -2.50 -14.24 -7.70
C PRO A 6 -1.68 -13.24 -6.87
N PHE A 7 -2.04 -11.95 -6.91
CA PHE A 7 -1.45 -10.89 -6.13
C PHE A 7 -2.49 -10.18 -5.26
N VAL A 8 -2.03 -9.61 -4.16
CA VAL A 8 -2.84 -8.91 -3.17
C VAL A 8 -2.47 -7.44 -3.04
N PHE A 9 -1.32 -7.03 -3.59
CA PHE A 9 -0.90 -5.64 -3.61
C PHE A 9 -0.13 -5.31 -4.88
N LEU A 10 -0.38 -4.11 -5.42
CA LEU A 10 0.30 -3.54 -6.58
C LEU A 10 0.53 -2.03 -6.33
N SER A 11 1.76 -1.57 -6.49
CA SER A 11 2.08 -0.14 -6.51
C SER A 11 2.85 0.20 -7.77
N LEU A 12 2.29 1.08 -8.60
CA LEU A 12 2.93 1.62 -9.80
C LEU A 12 3.15 3.12 -9.60
N PRO A 13 4.34 3.56 -9.15
CA PRO A 13 4.62 4.97 -8.98
C PRO A 13 4.49 5.73 -10.31
N ILE A 14 3.59 6.70 -10.31
CA ILE A 14 3.37 7.62 -11.43
C ILE A 14 4.09 8.94 -11.14
N ASP A 15 4.76 9.45 -12.16
CA ASP A 15 5.28 10.80 -12.18
C ASP A 15 4.11 11.78 -12.41
N PRO A 16 3.81 12.70 -11.47
CA PRO A 16 2.64 13.56 -11.56
C PRO A 16 2.75 14.62 -12.66
N GLU A 17 3.95 14.92 -13.15
CA GLU A 17 4.15 15.93 -14.20
C GLU A 17 3.97 15.29 -15.58
N THR A 18 4.54 14.11 -15.79
CA THR A 18 4.52 13.42 -17.10
C THR A 18 3.39 12.41 -17.25
N THR A 19 2.71 12.04 -16.16
CA THR A 19 1.73 10.94 -16.05
C THR A 19 2.28 9.55 -16.44
N ALA A 20 3.60 9.44 -16.63
CA ALA A 20 4.26 8.18 -16.94
C ALA A 20 4.61 7.42 -15.67
N ASN A 21 4.71 6.09 -15.76
CA ASN A 21 5.28 5.32 -14.66
C ASN A 21 6.78 5.61 -14.52
N ARG A 22 7.29 5.56 -13.28
CA ARG A 22 8.71 5.80 -12.98
C ARG A 22 9.65 4.66 -13.39
N GLY A 23 9.14 3.63 -14.07
CA GLY A 23 9.93 2.51 -14.58
C GLY A 23 10.15 1.37 -13.58
N TYR A 24 9.46 1.37 -12.45
CA TYR A 24 9.45 0.25 -11.49
C TYR A 24 8.06 0.09 -10.87
N SER A 25 7.81 -1.08 -10.28
CA SER A 25 6.55 -1.43 -9.62
C SER A 25 6.83 -2.42 -8.49
N PHE A 26 5.98 -2.39 -7.46
CA PHE A 26 5.99 -3.38 -6.39
C PHE A 26 4.75 -4.27 -6.50
N LEU A 27 4.94 -5.57 -6.39
CA LEU A 27 3.87 -6.57 -6.38
C LEU A 27 4.06 -7.50 -5.20
N ASN A 28 2.96 -7.80 -4.51
CA ASN A 28 2.92 -8.87 -3.51
C ASN A 28 1.98 -9.97 -3.96
N PHE A 29 2.55 -11.15 -4.16
CA PHE A 29 1.81 -12.35 -4.50
C PHE A 29 1.23 -13.02 -3.24
N ILE A 30 0.14 -13.78 -3.41
CA ILE A 30 -0.44 -14.59 -2.33
C ILE A 30 0.46 -15.75 -1.91
N ASP A 31 1.24 -16.25 -2.88
CA ASP A 31 2.14 -17.38 -2.72
C ASP A 31 3.46 -17.07 -3.45
N PRO A 32 4.63 -17.41 -2.86
CA PRO A 32 5.93 -17.18 -3.48
C PRO A 32 6.10 -17.91 -4.83
N GLY A 33 5.39 -19.02 -5.06
CA GLY A 33 5.34 -19.72 -6.34
C GLY A 33 4.80 -18.85 -7.47
N PHE A 34 3.79 -18.02 -7.21
CA PHE A 34 3.32 -17.04 -8.21
C PHE A 34 4.36 -15.97 -8.51
N ALA A 35 5.12 -15.51 -7.51
CA ALA A 35 6.21 -14.57 -7.72
C ALA A 35 7.32 -15.19 -8.57
N TRP A 36 7.65 -16.46 -8.32
CA TRP A 36 8.62 -17.20 -9.11
C TRP A 36 8.16 -17.38 -10.57
N MET A 37 6.92 -17.81 -10.79
CA MET A 37 6.35 -17.94 -12.14
C MET A 37 6.31 -16.59 -12.87
N PHE A 38 5.98 -15.51 -12.17
CA PHE A 38 6.04 -14.16 -12.73
C PHE A 38 7.47 -13.80 -13.16
N LYS A 39 8.47 -14.02 -12.31
CA LYS A 39 9.87 -13.82 -12.68
C LYS A 39 10.25 -14.63 -13.92
N MET A 40 9.97 -15.93 -13.95
CA MET A 40 10.28 -16.78 -15.11
C MET A 40 9.59 -16.31 -16.40
N SER A 41 8.38 -15.76 -16.28
CA SER A 41 7.58 -15.35 -17.43
C SER A 41 7.95 -13.98 -17.98
N TYR A 42 8.58 -13.10 -17.19
CA TYR A 42 8.81 -11.69 -17.56
C TYR A 42 10.26 -11.24 -17.49
N GLU A 43 11.14 -11.89 -16.74
CA GLU A 43 12.56 -11.52 -16.68
C GLU A 43 13.18 -11.46 -18.09
N GLY A 44 13.88 -10.37 -18.38
CA GLY A 44 14.56 -10.13 -19.64
C GLY A 44 13.64 -9.81 -20.83
N ARG A 45 12.31 -9.78 -20.64
CA ARG A 45 11.36 -9.51 -21.73
C ARG A 45 11.12 -8.02 -21.91
N LYS A 46 10.93 -7.62 -23.17
CA LYS A 46 10.41 -6.29 -23.51
C LYS A 46 8.89 -6.27 -23.38
N MET A 47 8.35 -5.16 -22.90
CA MET A 47 6.90 -4.98 -22.82
C MET A 47 6.35 -4.58 -24.18
N ASN A 48 5.52 -5.43 -24.78
CA ASN A 48 5.05 -5.30 -26.18
C ASN A 48 4.21 -4.04 -26.49
N ARG A 49 3.75 -3.31 -25.45
CA ARG A 49 2.79 -2.21 -25.61
C ARG A 49 3.42 -0.82 -25.62
N PHE A 50 4.74 -0.71 -25.40
CA PHE A 50 5.45 0.56 -25.39
C PHE A 50 6.64 0.50 -26.35
N ASN A 51 6.90 1.60 -27.06
CA ASN A 51 8.07 1.74 -27.95
C ASN A 51 9.34 2.00 -27.13
N SER A 52 9.62 1.08 -26.19
CA SER A 52 10.73 1.16 -25.26
C SER A 52 11.66 -0.03 -25.44
N ASN A 53 12.96 0.24 -25.44
CA ASN A 53 13.98 -0.81 -25.41
C ASN A 53 14.21 -1.39 -24.01
N LYS A 54 13.51 -0.88 -22.99
CA LYS A 54 13.62 -1.40 -21.61
C LYS A 54 13.16 -2.85 -21.54
N VAL A 55 13.94 -3.65 -20.83
CA VAL A 55 13.60 -5.03 -20.46
C VAL A 55 13.17 -5.08 -19.00
N VAL A 56 12.27 -6.01 -18.69
CA VAL A 56 11.80 -6.22 -17.32
C VAL A 56 12.88 -6.95 -16.53
N SER A 57 13.15 -6.49 -15.31
CA SER A 57 13.87 -7.26 -14.31
C SER A 57 13.03 -7.41 -13.05
N VAL A 58 12.97 -8.62 -12.52
CA VAL A 58 12.18 -8.98 -11.35
C VAL A 58 13.11 -9.40 -10.23
N VAL A 59 13.14 -8.63 -9.16
CA VAL A 59 13.96 -8.91 -7.98
C VAL A 59 13.09 -8.95 -6.73
N PRO A 60 13.47 -9.72 -5.70
CA PRO A 60 12.83 -9.60 -4.40
C PRO A 60 12.91 -8.15 -3.90
N ALA A 61 11.78 -7.59 -3.48
CA ALA A 61 11.74 -6.26 -2.88
C ALA A 61 12.44 -6.24 -1.51
N THR A 62 13.03 -5.09 -1.14
CA THR A 62 13.62 -4.91 0.20
C THR A 62 12.55 -5.02 1.30
N LEU A 63 11.35 -4.48 1.05
CA LEU A 63 10.19 -4.61 1.94
C LEU A 63 9.35 -5.82 1.50
N GLN A 64 9.33 -6.86 2.33
CA GLN A 64 8.61 -8.11 2.05
C GLN A 64 7.32 -8.23 2.86
N GLY A 65 6.31 -8.85 2.26
CA GLY A 65 5.03 -9.12 2.91
C GLY A 65 3.97 -8.02 2.72
N PHE A 66 2.71 -8.43 2.75
CA PHE A 66 1.58 -7.55 2.50
C PHE A 66 1.38 -6.54 3.64
N GLU A 67 1.47 -7.02 4.88
CA GLU A 67 1.25 -6.24 6.09
C GLU A 67 2.30 -5.12 6.23
N ALA A 68 3.56 -5.43 5.89
CA ALA A 68 4.65 -4.46 5.87
C ALA A 68 4.43 -3.37 4.80
N ASN A 69 4.00 -3.76 3.60
CA ASN A 69 3.61 -2.80 2.55
C ASN A 69 2.41 -1.94 3.00
N TYR A 70 1.38 -2.55 3.58
CA TYR A 70 0.22 -1.82 4.06
C TYR A 70 0.61 -0.75 5.08
N ALA A 71 1.45 -1.11 6.06
CA ALA A 71 1.99 -0.17 7.04
C ALA A 71 2.85 0.93 6.41
N HIS A 72 3.74 0.59 5.47
CA HIS A 72 4.59 1.56 4.77
C HIS A 72 3.79 2.59 3.99
N TYR A 73 2.75 2.14 3.27
CA TYR A 73 1.96 3.02 2.42
C TYR A 73 0.89 3.80 3.20
N ALA A 74 0.42 3.32 4.35
CA ALA A 74 -0.62 3.97 5.16
C ALA A 74 -0.35 5.46 5.44
N SER A 75 0.90 5.84 5.74
CA SER A 75 1.29 7.23 6.00
C SER A 75 1.96 7.94 4.81
N SER A 76 2.11 7.24 3.68
CA SER A 76 2.85 7.75 2.52
C SER A 76 2.11 8.86 1.78
N ARG A 77 2.87 9.78 1.15
CA ARG A 77 2.29 10.87 0.35
C ARG A 77 1.48 10.36 -0.84
N VAL A 78 1.84 9.20 -1.41
CA VAL A 78 1.11 8.64 -2.55
C VAL A 78 -0.33 8.29 -2.20
N ASN A 79 -0.63 7.86 -0.97
CA ASN A 79 -2.00 7.63 -0.50
C ASN A 79 -2.82 8.91 -0.34
N ARG A 80 -2.18 10.08 -0.31
CA ARG A 80 -2.84 11.40 -0.24
C ARG A 80 -2.96 12.07 -1.60
N GLY A 81 -2.26 11.55 -2.62
CA GLY A 81 -2.27 12.05 -3.99
C GLY A 81 -3.45 11.53 -4.81
N ASP A 82 -3.30 11.61 -6.12
CA ASP A 82 -4.26 11.14 -7.13
C ASP A 82 -4.70 9.69 -6.83
N PRO A 83 -6.01 9.43 -6.66
CA PRO A 83 -6.56 8.08 -6.51
C PRO A 83 -6.07 7.07 -7.55
N ALA A 84 -5.86 7.49 -8.80
CA ALA A 84 -5.39 6.61 -9.88
C ALA A 84 -3.92 6.17 -9.71
N ALA A 85 -3.12 6.95 -8.96
CA ALA A 85 -1.73 6.64 -8.65
C ALA A 85 -1.54 5.94 -7.30
N ARG A 86 -2.63 5.68 -6.56
CA ARG A 86 -2.56 5.01 -5.25
C ARG A 86 -2.21 3.54 -5.41
N PRO A 87 -1.48 2.95 -4.46
CA PRO A 87 -1.30 1.51 -4.42
C PRO A 87 -2.64 0.79 -4.26
N LEU A 88 -2.81 -0.30 -5.01
CA LEU A 88 -3.97 -1.16 -4.95
C LEU A 88 -3.74 -2.26 -3.90
N PHE A 89 -4.66 -2.37 -2.95
CA PHE A 89 -4.73 -3.45 -1.98
C PHE A 89 -6.00 -4.25 -2.22
N LEU A 90 -5.87 -5.55 -2.51
CA LEU A 90 -6.99 -6.43 -2.87
C LEU A 90 -7.53 -7.26 -1.69
N ARG A 91 -6.94 -7.10 -0.50
CA ARG A 91 -7.43 -7.69 0.75
C ARG A 91 -7.25 -6.72 1.91
N GLU A 92 -7.92 -6.99 3.03
CA GLU A 92 -7.71 -6.25 4.27
C GLU A 92 -6.46 -6.78 5.03
N PRO A 93 -5.78 -5.91 5.80
CA PRO A 93 -4.71 -6.34 6.68
C PRO A 93 -5.27 -7.19 7.83
N LYS A 94 -4.53 -8.25 8.22
CA LYS A 94 -4.93 -9.13 9.33
C LYS A 94 -4.92 -8.43 10.69
N GLN A 95 -4.11 -7.38 10.83
CA GLN A 95 -4.03 -6.56 12.03
C GLN A 95 -4.32 -5.11 11.64
N PRO A 96 -5.16 -4.40 12.42
CA PRO A 96 -5.28 -2.95 12.29
C PRO A 96 -3.91 -2.30 12.43
N LEU A 97 -3.66 -1.25 11.64
CA LEU A 97 -2.42 -0.49 11.71
C LEU A 97 -2.11 -0.10 13.18
N PRO A 98 -0.88 -0.33 13.68
CA PRO A 98 -0.48 0.20 14.97
C PRO A 98 -0.54 1.73 14.89
N GLY A 99 -1.57 2.33 15.48
CA GLY A 99 -1.84 3.76 15.44
C GLY A 99 -3.23 4.18 14.92
N ALA A 100 -4.06 3.25 14.43
CA ALA A 100 -5.47 3.53 14.11
C ALA A 100 -6.40 3.45 15.35
N GLY A 101 -5.84 3.66 16.55
CA GLY A 101 -6.57 3.68 17.81
C GLY A 101 -6.89 5.11 18.25
N GLY A 102 -8.15 5.51 18.13
CA GLY A 102 -8.76 6.49 19.04
C GLY A 102 -9.07 7.88 18.48
N LYS A 103 -10.32 8.06 18.02
CA LYS A 103 -11.12 9.20 18.49
C LYS A 103 -12.51 8.68 18.84
N GLY A 104 -12.60 8.10 20.05
CA GLY A 104 -13.89 8.00 20.71
C GLY A 104 -14.31 9.41 21.09
N ASP A 105 -15.41 9.89 20.52
CA ASP A 105 -16.06 11.12 20.96
C ASP A 105 -16.69 10.88 22.33
N GLY A 106 -15.86 10.94 23.37
CA GLY A 106 -16.28 11.10 24.75
C GLY A 106 -16.80 12.53 24.92
N ARG A 107 -18.12 12.69 24.91
CA ARG A 107 -18.80 13.93 25.30
C ARG A 107 -18.44 14.26 26.75
N SER A 108 -17.50 15.20 26.90
CA SER A 108 -17.42 16.24 27.93
C SER A 108 -18.28 16.08 29.20
N GLU A 109 -17.67 15.59 30.28
CA GLU A 109 -18.11 15.86 31.64
C GLU A 109 -17.43 17.16 32.13
N GLY A 110 -18.24 18.18 32.40
CA GLY A 110 -17.79 19.52 32.77
C GLY A 110 -17.09 19.55 34.12
N ARG A 111 -15.85 20.06 34.15
CA ARG A 111 -15.20 20.54 35.37
C ARG A 111 -15.83 21.88 35.79
N GLY A 112 -16.37 21.93 37.01
CA GLY A 112 -16.99 23.14 37.56
C GLY A 112 -16.78 23.32 39.07
N ARG A 113 -15.55 23.64 39.46
CA ARG A 113 -15.16 24.52 40.59
C ARG A 113 -15.60 24.13 42.02
N GLY A 114 -14.63 23.69 42.80
CA GLY A 114 -14.68 23.79 44.26
C GLY A 114 -14.61 25.24 44.76
N ARG A 115 -15.33 25.51 45.84
CA ARG A 115 -14.97 26.50 46.87
C ARG A 115 -15.47 25.98 48.22
N ARG A 116 -14.53 25.62 49.09
CA ARG A 116 -14.73 25.55 50.55
C ARG A 116 -15.08 26.95 51.06
N ARG A 117 -15.97 27.06 52.06
CA ARG A 117 -15.71 27.76 53.33
C ARG A 117 -16.68 27.26 54.42
N GLN A 118 -16.10 27.03 55.60
CA GLN A 118 -16.74 26.81 56.89
C GLN A 118 -17.35 28.12 57.41
N GLY A 119 -18.34 27.99 58.29
CA GLY A 119 -18.99 29.07 59.02
C GLY A 119 -20.37 28.60 59.48
#